data_AF-A0AAU2B241-F1
#
_entry.id   AF-A0AAU2B241-F1
#
_cell.length_a   1.000
_cell.length_b   1.000
_cell.length_c   1.000
_cell.angle_alpha   90.00
_cell.angle_beta   90.00
_cell.angle_gamma   90.00
#
_symmetry.space_group_name_H-M   'P 1'
#
loop_
_entity.id
_entity.type
_entity.pdbx_description
1 polymer ?
#
loop_
_entity_poly.entity_id
_entity_poly.type
_entity_poly.pdbx_seq_one_letter_code
_entity_poly.pdbx_strand_id
1 'polypeptide(L)'
;MTTENRVVVGVRSAEEVFAALEGLDARCRPFTEYEQGLLEAYRWAVGARTAAPVTAAATAGPWGPCRAQMLAECQAAAVAIHTGADRTETARTADAERMMGLYMALAWLCGHHDDRP
;
A
#
# COMPACT_ATOMS: atom_id res chain seq x y z
N MET A 1 -22.56 12.91 23.41
CA MET A 1 -21.46 12.10 22.85
C MET A 1 -21.36 12.43 21.38
N THR A 2 -20.54 13.40 21.02
CA THR A 2 -20.18 13.67 19.63
C THR A 2 -19.31 12.51 19.17
N THR A 3 -19.83 11.68 18.27
CA THR A 3 -19.03 10.70 17.55
C THR A 3 -18.00 11.49 16.76
N GLU A 4 -16.80 11.58 17.30
CA GLU A 4 -15.65 12.12 16.58
C GLU A 4 -15.54 11.31 15.30
N ASN A 5 -15.86 11.92 14.16
CA ASN A 5 -15.85 11.25 12.86
C ASN A 5 -14.39 11.02 12.48
N ARG A 6 -13.79 9.99 13.09
CA ARG A 6 -12.38 9.69 12.97
C ARG A 6 -12.15 9.19 11.55
N VAL A 7 -11.39 9.95 10.77
CA VAL A 7 -11.04 9.57 9.40
C VAL A 7 -10.20 8.30 9.45
N VAL A 8 -10.66 7.26 8.77
CA VAL A 8 -9.99 5.96 8.70
C VAL A 8 -9.50 5.68 7.29
N VAL A 9 -8.37 4.99 7.20
CA VAL A 9 -7.77 4.48 5.97
C VAL A 9 -7.73 2.96 6.10
N GLY A 10 -8.64 2.28 5.40
CA GLY A 10 -8.90 0.86 5.64
C GLY A 10 -9.50 0.63 7.02
N VAL A 11 -8.78 -0.04 7.92
CA VAL A 11 -9.15 -0.24 9.33
C VAL A 11 -8.28 0.57 10.31
N ARG A 12 -7.30 1.32 9.80
CA ARG A 12 -6.36 2.12 10.60
C ARG A 12 -6.83 3.57 10.66
N SER A 13 -6.43 4.28 11.72
CA SER A 13 -6.70 5.72 11.78
C SER A 13 -5.84 6.47 10.76
N ALA A 14 -6.34 7.58 10.20
CA ALA A 14 -5.55 8.38 9.27
C ALA A 14 -4.22 8.84 9.88
N GLU A 15 -4.24 9.25 11.16
CA GLU A 15 -3.05 9.65 11.92
C GLU A 15 -1.98 8.55 11.96
N GLU A 16 -2.38 7.32 12.25
CA GLU A 16 -1.48 6.16 12.29
C GLU A 16 -0.84 5.88 10.92
N VAL A 17 -1.62 6.05 9.84
CA VAL A 17 -1.13 5.85 8.47
C VAL A 17 -0.19 6.99 8.05
N PHE A 18 -0.50 8.24 8.38
CA PHE A 18 0.40 9.36 8.11
C PHE A 18 1.72 9.24 8.89
N ALA A 19 1.67 8.85 10.17
CA ALA A 19 2.88 8.59 10.96
C ALA A 19 3.74 7.45 10.38
N ALA A 20 3.10 6.40 9.83
CA ALA A 20 3.80 5.33 9.13
C ALA A 20 4.49 5.85 7.84
N LEU A 21 3.78 6.65 7.05
CA LEU A 21 4.30 7.25 5.83
C LEU A 21 5.48 8.20 6.11
N GLU A 22 5.34 9.08 7.11
CA GLU A 22 6.40 10.01 7.53
C GLU A 22 7.63 9.27 8.04
N GLY A 23 7.44 8.24 8.87
CA GLY A 23 8.54 7.42 9.38
C GLY A 23 9.30 6.69 8.26
N LEU A 24 8.59 6.21 7.23
CA LEU A 24 9.21 5.61 6.05
C LEU A 24 9.94 6.65 5.20
N ASP A 25 9.34 7.83 4.97
CA ASP A 25 9.92 8.88 4.13
C ASP A 25 11.17 9.52 4.77
N ALA A 26 11.23 9.55 6.11
CA ALA A 26 12.37 10.05 6.88
C ALA A 26 13.62 9.14 6.82
N ARG A 27 13.53 7.91 6.30
CA ARG A 27 14.70 7.02 6.14
C ARG A 27 15.67 7.56 5.08
N CYS A 28 16.96 7.45 5.35
CA CYS A 28 18.01 7.84 4.41
C CYS A 28 17.92 7.02 3.12
N ARG A 29 17.79 7.72 1.99
CA ARG A 29 17.85 7.15 0.63
C ARG A 29 19.22 6.47 0.36
N PRO A 30 19.32 5.54 -0.60
CA PRO A 30 18.28 5.07 -1.52
C PRO A 30 17.30 4.07 -0.86
N PHE A 31 16.06 4.07 -1.33
CA PHE A 31 15.08 3.07 -0.94
C PHE A 31 15.31 1.75 -1.68
N THR A 32 15.17 0.65 -0.95
CA THR A 32 14.99 -0.70 -1.50
C THR A 32 13.68 -0.81 -2.28
N GLU A 33 13.56 -1.80 -3.16
CA GLU A 33 12.33 -2.03 -3.93
C GLU A 33 11.13 -2.34 -3.01
N TYR A 34 11.36 -3.07 -1.92
CA TYR A 34 10.36 -3.29 -0.87
C TYR A 34 9.86 -1.98 -0.24
N GLU A 35 10.76 -1.07 0.14
CA GLU A 35 10.39 0.24 0.70
C GLU A 35 9.65 1.12 -0.32
N GLN A 36 10.02 1.05 -1.59
CA GLN A 36 9.27 1.71 -2.66
C GLN A 36 7.83 1.17 -2.73
N GLY A 37 7.66 -0.15 -2.62
CA GLY A 37 6.34 -0.79 -2.55
C GLY A 37 5.49 -0.29 -1.38
N LEU A 38 6.05 -0.24 -0.18
CA LEU A 38 5.38 0.32 1.01
C LEU A 38 4.93 1.78 0.76
N LEU A 39 5.83 2.60 0.22
CA LEU A 39 5.59 4.02 -0.04
C LEU A 39 4.49 4.24 -1.08
N GLU A 40 4.48 3.43 -2.14
CA GLU A 40 3.44 3.46 -3.17
C GLU A 40 2.06 3.13 -2.57
N ALA A 41 1.96 2.11 -1.71
CA ALA A 41 0.72 1.73 -1.05
C ALA A 41 0.22 2.86 -0.13
N TYR A 42 1.07 3.40 0.75
CA TYR A 42 0.66 4.46 1.66
C TYR A 42 0.23 5.73 0.93
N ARG A 43 0.99 6.15 -0.09
CA ARG A 43 0.62 7.34 -0.90
C ARG A 43 -0.72 7.16 -1.60
N TRP A 44 -1.00 5.97 -2.14
CA TRP A 44 -2.31 5.69 -2.71
C TRP A 44 -3.41 5.68 -1.65
N ALA A 45 -3.16 5.03 -0.50
CA ALA A 45 -4.12 4.91 0.58
C ALA A 45 -4.55 6.27 1.18
N VAL A 46 -3.64 7.25 1.27
CA VAL A 46 -3.93 8.62 1.72
C VAL A 46 -4.40 9.55 0.58
N GLY A 47 -4.65 9.02 -0.62
CA GLY A 47 -5.17 9.78 -1.76
C GLY A 47 -4.15 10.64 -2.50
N ALA A 48 -2.85 10.52 -2.21
CA ALA A 48 -1.79 11.21 -2.95
C ALA A 48 -1.57 10.65 -4.37
N ARG A 49 -2.17 9.49 -4.69
CA ARG A 49 -2.24 8.91 -6.04
C ARG A 49 -3.70 8.62 -6.39
N THR A 50 -4.04 8.82 -7.66
CA THR A 50 -5.41 8.61 -8.18
C THR A 50 -5.61 7.25 -8.85
N ALA A 51 -4.54 6.47 -9.04
CA ALA A 51 -4.58 5.13 -9.61
C ALA A 51 -3.96 4.11 -8.66
N ALA A 52 -4.54 2.91 -8.64
CA ALA A 52 -4.09 1.80 -7.82
C ALA A 52 -2.72 1.27 -8.32
N PRO A 53 -1.77 0.96 -7.42
CA PRO A 53 -0.37 0.72 -7.77
C PRO A 53 -0.08 -0.57 -8.56
N VAL A 54 -0.93 -1.58 -8.44
CA VAL A 54 -0.86 -2.89 -9.11
C VAL A 54 -1.79 -2.93 -10.32
N THR A 55 -3.07 -2.60 -10.13
CA THR A 55 -4.10 -2.79 -11.17
C THR A 55 -4.30 -1.57 -12.07
N ALA A 56 -3.69 -0.43 -11.72
CA ALA A 56 -3.91 0.87 -12.36
C ALA A 56 -5.39 1.33 -12.33
N ALA A 57 -6.25 0.68 -11.55
CA ALA A 57 -7.66 1.04 -11.43
C ALA A 57 -7.82 2.45 -10.85
N ALA A 58 -8.79 3.21 -11.35
CA ALA A 58 -9.07 4.54 -10.84
C ALA A 58 -9.59 4.47 -9.39
N THR A 59 -9.15 5.42 -8.57
CA THR A 59 -9.57 5.55 -7.18
C THR A 59 -10.99 6.12 -7.13
N ALA A 60 -11.91 5.44 -6.45
CA ALA A 60 -13.34 5.78 -6.51
C ALA A 60 -13.77 6.83 -5.46
N GLY A 61 -12.91 7.12 -4.46
CA GLY A 61 -13.23 8.03 -3.36
C GLY A 61 -12.55 9.40 -3.48
N PRO A 62 -13.17 10.47 -2.93
CA PRO A 62 -12.63 11.83 -2.99
C PRO A 62 -11.36 12.05 -2.16
N TRP A 63 -11.09 11.17 -1.18
CA TRP A 63 -9.97 11.27 -0.24
C TRP A 63 -9.01 10.08 -0.33
N GLY A 64 -9.19 9.19 -1.30
CA GLY A 64 -8.46 7.93 -1.40
C GLY A 64 -9.36 6.73 -1.68
N PRO A 65 -8.79 5.53 -1.78
CA PRO A 65 -9.53 4.31 -2.08
C PRO A 65 -10.45 3.91 -0.93
N CYS A 66 -11.60 3.32 -1.25
CA CYS A 66 -12.42 2.69 -0.22
C CYS A 66 -11.79 1.35 0.21
N ARG A 67 -12.24 0.80 1.36
CA ARG A 67 -11.71 -0.47 1.88
C ARG A 67 -11.81 -1.63 0.88
N ALA A 68 -12.87 -1.69 0.08
CA ALA A 68 -13.02 -2.73 -0.94
C ALA A 68 -11.96 -2.62 -2.05
N GLN A 69 -11.61 -1.40 -2.46
CA GLN A 69 -10.53 -1.17 -3.42
C GLN A 69 -9.17 -1.56 -2.85
N MET A 70 -8.89 -1.22 -1.58
CA MET A 70 -7.64 -1.63 -0.92
C MET A 70 -7.51 -3.15 -0.84
N LEU A 71 -8.61 -3.86 -0.51
CA LEU A 71 -8.61 -5.32 -0.44
C LEU A 71 -8.39 -5.95 -1.82
N ALA A 72 -9.08 -5.46 -2.85
CA ALA A 72 -8.89 -5.93 -4.21
C ALA A 72 -7.44 -5.75 -4.67
N GLU A 73 -6.83 -4.61 -4.33
CA GLU A 73 -5.43 -4.34 -4.65
C GLU A 73 -4.46 -5.21 -3.86
N CYS A 74 -4.76 -5.49 -2.59
CA CYS A 74 -4.00 -6.42 -1.76
C CYS A 74 -3.98 -7.83 -2.38
N GLN A 75 -5.14 -8.29 -2.88
CA GLN A 75 -5.26 -9.57 -3.58
C GLN A 75 -4.51 -9.57 -4.91
N ALA A 76 -4.58 -8.46 -5.66
CA ALA A 76 -3.83 -8.30 -6.91
C ALA A 76 -2.31 -8.36 -6.67
N ALA A 77 -1.81 -7.71 -5.61
CA ALA A 77 -0.40 -7.77 -5.22
C ALA A 77 0.03 -9.22 -4.90
N ALA A 78 -0.79 -9.95 -4.15
CA ALA A 78 -0.53 -11.36 -3.84
C ALA A 78 -0.43 -12.24 -5.10
N VAL A 79 -1.30 -12.02 -6.09
CA VAL A 79 -1.21 -12.72 -7.39
C VAL A 79 0.05 -12.32 -8.14
N ALA A 80 0.37 -11.02 -8.20
CA ALA A 80 1.53 -10.50 -8.93
C ALA A 80 2.86 -11.06 -8.42
N ILE A 81 3.00 -11.26 -7.10
CA ILE A 81 4.16 -11.92 -6.47
C ILE A 81 4.39 -13.32 -7.05
N HIS A 82 3.32 -14.06 -7.38
CA HIS A 82 3.40 -15.43 -7.88
C HIS A 82 3.48 -15.53 -9.42
N THR A 83 2.98 -14.55 -10.16
CA THR A 83 2.81 -14.64 -11.63
C THR A 83 3.92 -13.97 -12.46
N GLY A 84 4.99 -13.45 -11.87
CA GLY A 84 6.04 -12.64 -12.52
C GLY A 84 6.92 -13.32 -13.59
N ALA A 85 6.38 -14.25 -14.39
CA ALA A 85 7.12 -15.19 -15.23
C ALA A 85 7.86 -14.61 -16.45
N ASP A 86 7.56 -13.38 -16.90
CA ASP A 86 8.01 -12.86 -18.21
C ASP A 86 9.22 -11.88 -18.17
N ARG A 87 10.04 -11.88 -17.12
CA ARG A 87 11.20 -10.96 -17.00
C ARG A 87 12.52 -11.68 -16.71
N THR A 88 13.63 -10.96 -16.94
CA THR A 88 14.97 -11.37 -16.49
C THR A 88 14.98 -11.62 -14.98
N GLU A 89 15.84 -12.52 -14.48
CA GLU A 89 15.87 -12.90 -13.06
C GLU A 89 16.00 -11.71 -12.11
N THR A 90 16.90 -10.77 -12.39
CA THR A 90 17.08 -9.55 -11.58
C THR A 90 15.83 -8.66 -11.59
N ALA A 91 15.18 -8.49 -12.74
CA ALA A 91 13.96 -7.70 -12.85
C ALA A 91 12.75 -8.39 -12.21
N ARG A 92 12.74 -9.73 -12.14
CA ARG A 92 11.75 -10.50 -11.38
C ARG A 92 11.91 -10.30 -9.88
N THR A 93 13.14 -10.36 -9.36
CA THR A 93 13.40 -10.17 -7.93
C THR A 93 13.02 -8.76 -7.47
N ALA A 94 13.46 -7.73 -8.19
CA ALA A 94 13.11 -6.34 -7.86
C ALA A 94 11.58 -6.11 -7.85
N ASP A 95 10.87 -6.63 -8.84
CA ASP A 95 9.41 -6.49 -8.91
C ASP A 95 8.70 -7.28 -7.82
N ALA A 96 9.18 -8.48 -7.49
CA ALA A 96 8.63 -9.28 -6.39
C ALA A 96 8.82 -8.60 -5.03
N GLU A 97 9.98 -7.99 -4.78
CA GLU A 97 10.23 -7.21 -3.56
C GLU A 97 9.30 -6.00 -3.47
N ARG A 98 9.15 -5.25 -4.56
CA ARG A 98 8.21 -4.12 -4.63
C ARG A 98 6.76 -4.54 -4.41
N MET A 99 6.34 -5.64 -5.03
CA MET A 99 4.99 -6.20 -4.82
C MET A 99 4.79 -6.71 -3.39
N MET A 100 5.83 -7.26 -2.76
CA MET A 100 5.79 -7.67 -1.36
C MET A 100 5.59 -6.47 -0.43
N GLY A 101 6.29 -5.36 -0.67
CA GLY A 101 6.08 -4.11 0.07
C GLY A 101 4.64 -3.59 -0.07
N LEU A 102 4.12 -3.54 -1.29
CA LEU A 102 2.72 -3.17 -1.55
C LEU A 102 1.74 -4.07 -0.78
N TYR A 103 1.94 -5.38 -0.87
CA TYR A 103 1.12 -6.37 -0.18
C TYR A 103 1.13 -6.17 1.33
N MET A 104 2.30 -6.04 1.95
CA MET A 104 2.44 -5.88 3.40
C MET A 104 1.74 -4.63 3.92
N ALA A 105 1.92 -3.48 3.25
CA ALA A 105 1.23 -2.25 3.62
C ALA A 105 -0.29 -2.38 3.47
N LEU A 106 -0.77 -2.90 2.34
CA LEU A 106 -2.21 -3.07 2.09
C LEU A 106 -2.86 -4.08 3.05
N ALA A 107 -2.15 -5.16 3.38
CA ALA A 107 -2.60 -6.17 4.35
C ALA A 107 -2.75 -5.55 5.75
N TRP A 108 -1.77 -4.75 6.19
CA TRP A 108 -1.86 -4.01 7.46
C TRP A 108 -3.02 -2.99 7.47
N LEU A 109 -3.19 -2.22 6.39
CA LEU A 109 -4.31 -1.27 6.22
C LEU A 109 -5.67 -1.96 6.18
N CYS A 110 -5.75 -3.19 5.65
CA CYS A 110 -6.99 -3.97 5.60
C CYS A 110 -7.29 -4.73 6.91
N GLY A 111 -6.33 -4.79 7.84
CA GLY A 111 -6.44 -5.49 9.12
C GLY A 111 -6.09 -6.97 9.06
N HIS A 112 -5.33 -7.41 8.06
CA HIS A 112 -4.80 -8.79 7.98
C HIS A 112 -3.56 -8.98 8.84
N HIS A 113 -2.83 -7.89 9.14
CA HIS A 113 -1.71 -7.87 10.07
C HIS A 113 -1.92 -6.75 11.09
N ASP A 114 -1.59 -7.04 12.35
CA ASP A 114 -1.62 -6.06 13.43
C ASP A 114 -0.33 -5.24 13.49
N ASP A 115 0.80 -5.88 13.23
CA ASP A 115 2.10 -5.23 13.21
C ASP A 115 2.29 -4.37 11.96
N ARG A 116 2.79 -3.16 12.18
CA ARG A 116 3.18 -2.26 11.08
C ARG A 116 4.47 -2.79 10.43
N PRO A 117 4.52 -2.89 9.10
CA PRO A 117 5.70 -3.34 8.35
C PRO A 117 6.85 -2.32 8.35
#